data_AF-A0AAV9NQQ2-F1
#
_entry.id   AF-A0AAV9NQQ2-F1
#
_cell.length_a   1.000
_cell.length_b   1.000
_cell.length_c   1.000
_cell.angle_alpha   90.00
_cell.angle_beta   90.00
_cell.angle_gamma   90.00
#
_symmetry.space_group_name_H-M   'P 1'
#
loop_
_entity.id
_entity.type
_entity.pdbx_description
1 polymer ?
#
loop_
_entity_poly.entity_id
_entity_poly.type
_entity_poly.pdbx_seq_one_letter_code
_entity_poly.pdbx_strand_id
1 'polypeptide(L)'
;MNLSNPIDELRRIQSSPPGTPAQAMSTRQVYFEGRGWTEVGVYYMDMLHVGARILGPAVIADKTQTVVLDSTSEAILLSEHLILDVQDTSKQQLPDNIVDHVRLSVFGHRFMSVAEQMGQTMQKTSVSVNIKERLDFSCAVFSSDGGLVANAPHIPGHLGSMSYAIAYPARLYKPGELKPGDVLLSNHPCSGGAHLPDLTVITPVFDNESNPTEILLFVANRGHHADIGGTQPGSMPPNSTELWQEGAAIESFKLVKEGVFDEEGLIDILYEIPGSYPGCSGTRTLRDNIADLKAAISSNKRGIQLINALIQEDTWPVVKFYMDAIQNNATGKVIKGFGNYETIADPEICERRYPVLLQEFSIRANSGGGGLHHGGEGCIRDIEFRRPMQVSVLSERRVIPPYGMAGGSEGKRGVNLWIRKDPEDGTCRTISLGGKATTFMNAGDRIIVMTPGGGGYGEDPNATPCRQIVGASASATSLLAYMVQSVLREALLKEMRLRRAIDAGMLDTSSLSRTIAYDEDGRHQSTPSVSNLPLH
;
A
#
# COMPACT_ATOMS: atom_id res chain seq x y z
N MET A 1 38.95 13.43 17.52
CA MET A 1 39.36 14.15 16.30
C MET A 1 38.27 15.17 16.00
N ASN A 2 38.51 16.45 16.19
CA ASN A 2 37.58 17.50 15.76
C ASN A 2 37.67 17.58 14.23
N LEU A 3 36.79 16.88 13.53
CA LEU A 3 36.62 17.09 12.09
C LEU A 3 35.95 18.46 11.92
N SER A 4 36.71 19.46 11.45
CA SER A 4 36.15 20.75 11.06
C SER A 4 35.22 20.56 9.86
N ASN A 5 34.04 21.19 9.91
CA ASN A 5 33.12 21.21 8.78
C ASN A 5 33.79 21.94 7.59
N PRO A 6 34.03 21.27 6.44
CA PRO A 6 34.73 21.86 5.31
C PRO A 6 34.01 23.08 4.74
N ILE A 7 32.67 23.16 4.86
CA ILE A 7 31.90 24.30 4.37
C ILE A 7 32.16 25.56 5.22
N ASP A 8 32.33 25.41 6.54
CA ASP A 8 32.60 26.55 7.43
C ASP A 8 34.03 27.07 7.28
N GLU A 9 34.99 26.19 6.96
CA GLU A 9 36.35 26.58 6.57
C GLU A 9 36.37 27.28 5.21
N LEU A 10 35.66 26.73 4.22
CA LEU A 10 35.53 27.33 2.89
C LEU A 10 34.95 28.76 2.97
N ARG A 11 33.88 28.97 3.75
CA ARG A 11 33.29 30.31 3.96
C ARG A 11 34.27 31.30 4.60
N ARG A 12 35.13 30.85 5.52
CA ARG A 12 36.17 31.69 6.15
C ARG A 12 37.28 32.08 5.16
N ILE A 13 37.68 31.16 4.30
CA ILE A 13 38.68 31.43 3.25
C ILE A 13 38.10 32.35 2.18
N GLN A 14 36.85 32.13 1.75
CA GLN A 14 36.18 32.96 0.75
C GLN A 14 35.89 34.39 1.23
N SER A 15 35.75 34.62 2.54
CA SER A 15 35.57 35.95 3.13
C SER A 15 36.88 36.69 3.42
N SER A 16 38.03 36.02 3.27
CA SER A 16 39.36 36.62 3.41
C SER A 16 39.83 37.20 2.07
N PRO A 17 40.68 38.24 2.06
CA PRO A 17 41.25 38.75 0.82
C PRO A 17 41.97 37.62 0.06
N PRO A 18 41.86 37.56 -1.28
CA PRO A 18 42.43 36.48 -2.06
C PRO A 18 43.93 36.36 -1.76
N GLY A 19 44.33 35.16 -1.31
CA GLY A 19 45.72 34.83 -1.07
C GLY A 19 46.55 34.96 -2.36
N THR A 20 47.87 34.95 -2.22
CA THR A 20 48.78 34.98 -3.36
C THR A 20 48.48 33.80 -4.30
N PRO A 21 48.31 34.00 -5.61
CA PRO A 21 48.06 32.91 -6.56
C PRO A 21 49.11 31.82 -6.42
N ALA A 22 48.68 30.56 -6.40
CA ALA A 22 49.60 29.43 -6.38
C ALA A 22 50.48 29.46 -7.64
N GLN A 23 51.79 29.25 -7.49
CA GLN A 23 52.69 29.14 -8.63
C GLN A 23 52.81 27.68 -9.06
N ALA A 24 52.70 27.45 -10.37
CA ALA A 24 52.94 26.13 -10.95
C ALA A 24 54.43 25.77 -10.81
N MET A 25 54.70 24.53 -10.40
CA MET A 25 56.07 24.04 -10.22
C MET A 25 56.68 23.54 -11.53
N SER A 26 55.83 23.07 -12.45
CA SER A 26 56.24 22.70 -13.81
C SER A 26 55.06 22.83 -14.77
N THR A 27 55.32 22.70 -16.06
CA THR A 27 54.27 22.60 -17.09
C THR A 27 54.28 21.22 -17.75
N ARG A 28 53.12 20.75 -18.19
CA ARG A 28 52.96 19.51 -18.96
C ARG A 28 51.93 19.69 -20.07
N GLN A 29 52.11 18.95 -21.16
CA GLN A 29 51.09 18.83 -22.20
C GLN A 29 50.01 17.84 -21.76
N VAL A 30 48.77 18.31 -21.69
CA VAL A 30 47.59 17.51 -21.35
C VAL A 30 46.53 17.73 -22.42
N TYR A 31 45.92 16.65 -22.90
CA TYR A 31 44.88 16.73 -23.91
C TYR A 31 43.51 16.95 -23.25
N PHE A 32 42.79 17.99 -23.66
CA PHE A 32 41.41 18.26 -23.27
C PHE A 32 40.48 18.11 -24.46
N GLU A 33 39.39 17.37 -24.29
CA GLU A 33 38.33 17.28 -25.31
C GLU A 33 37.75 18.68 -25.57
N GLY A 34 37.68 19.09 -26.85
CA GLY A 34 37.26 20.43 -27.26
C GLY A 34 38.35 21.50 -27.36
N ARG A 35 39.53 21.32 -26.72
CA ARG A 35 40.69 22.24 -26.85
C ARG A 35 41.95 21.60 -27.45
N GLY A 36 42.07 20.28 -27.42
CA GLY A 36 43.26 19.56 -27.86
C GLY A 36 44.39 19.58 -26.82
N TRP A 37 45.63 19.36 -27.29
CA TRP A 37 46.82 19.42 -26.45
C TRP A 37 47.06 20.84 -25.92
N THR A 38 46.98 20.99 -24.59
CA THR A 38 47.14 22.25 -23.88
C THR A 38 48.28 22.13 -22.89
N GLU A 39 49.18 23.13 -22.89
CA GLU A 39 50.20 23.23 -21.85
C GLU A 39 49.56 23.75 -20.57
N VAL A 40 49.63 22.94 -19.50
CA VAL A 40 49.00 23.24 -18.21
C VAL A 40 50.03 23.26 -17.09
N GLY A 41 49.75 24.08 -16.07
CA GLY A 41 50.54 24.11 -14.84
C GLY A 41 50.31 22.86 -13.99
N VAL A 42 51.40 22.29 -13.47
CA VAL A 42 51.40 21.18 -12.53
C VAL A 42 51.76 21.71 -11.13
N TYR A 43 50.88 21.42 -10.18
CA TYR A 43 50.97 21.78 -8.77
C TYR A 43 51.13 20.51 -7.95
N TYR A 44 51.96 20.54 -6.91
CA TYR A 44 52.07 19.45 -5.95
C TYR A 44 51.35 19.83 -4.67
N MET A 45 50.42 18.98 -4.21
CA MET A 45 49.49 19.32 -3.12
C MET A 45 50.19 19.62 -1.80
N ASP A 46 51.31 18.95 -1.53
CA ASP A 46 52.15 19.15 -0.34
C ASP A 46 52.94 20.47 -0.32
N MET A 47 52.99 21.17 -1.47
CA MET A 47 53.66 22.46 -1.63
C MET A 47 52.67 23.64 -1.66
N LEU A 48 51.37 23.37 -1.60
CA LEU A 48 50.32 24.38 -1.56
C LEU A 48 50.01 24.77 -0.11
N HIS A 49 49.60 26.01 0.09
CA HIS A 49 49.13 26.50 1.37
C HIS A 49 47.60 26.41 1.46
N VAL A 50 47.07 26.26 2.68
CA VAL A 50 45.61 26.34 2.92
C VAL A 50 45.08 27.68 2.43
N GLY A 51 44.02 27.65 1.64
CA GLY A 51 43.46 28.80 0.93
C GLY A 51 44.00 29.02 -0.48
N ALA A 52 44.96 28.21 -0.95
CA ALA A 52 45.45 28.29 -2.32
C ALA A 52 44.32 28.02 -3.33
N ARG A 53 44.23 28.89 -4.33
CA ARG A 53 43.27 28.81 -5.44
C ARG A 53 44.00 28.49 -6.73
N ILE A 54 43.53 27.47 -7.45
CA ILE A 54 44.10 27.02 -8.72
C ILE A 54 43.00 27.03 -9.76
N LEU A 55 43.11 27.94 -10.74
CA LEU A 55 42.23 27.97 -11.90
C LEU A 55 42.72 26.96 -12.93
N GLY A 56 41.81 26.20 -13.50
CA GLY A 56 42.11 25.33 -14.62
C GLY A 56 42.27 26.07 -15.95
N PRO A 57 42.82 25.42 -16.99
CA PRO A 57 43.22 24.02 -17.01
C PRO A 57 44.54 23.78 -16.27
N ALA A 58 44.56 22.82 -15.36
CA ALA A 58 45.69 22.56 -14.45
C ALA A 58 45.74 21.10 -13.97
N VAL A 59 46.89 20.66 -13.47
CA VAL A 59 47.05 19.36 -12.82
C VAL A 59 47.52 19.56 -11.39
N ILE A 60 46.85 18.94 -10.43
CA ILE A 60 47.25 18.91 -9.03
C ILE A 60 47.63 17.47 -8.69
N ALA A 61 48.92 17.22 -8.49
CA ALA A 61 49.45 15.91 -8.13
C ALA A 61 49.63 15.81 -6.61
N ASP A 62 49.26 14.67 -6.07
CA ASP A 62 49.50 14.25 -4.70
C ASP A 62 50.13 12.85 -4.70
N LYS A 63 50.57 12.35 -3.55
CA LYS A 63 51.23 11.05 -3.41
C LYS A 63 50.35 9.87 -3.84
N THR A 64 49.02 9.99 -3.72
CA THR A 64 48.07 8.91 -4.04
C THR A 64 47.10 9.24 -5.17
N GLN A 65 47.07 10.48 -5.67
CA GLN A 65 46.07 10.92 -6.63
C GLN A 65 46.60 12.05 -7.53
N THR A 66 45.99 12.17 -8.71
CA THR A 66 46.24 13.28 -9.64
C THR A 66 44.90 13.86 -10.06
N VAL A 67 44.64 15.10 -9.69
CA VAL A 67 43.42 15.84 -10.02
C VAL A 67 43.68 16.69 -11.26
N VAL A 68 42.85 16.54 -12.28
CA VAL A 68 42.92 17.35 -13.51
C VAL A 68 41.75 18.33 -13.51
N LEU A 69 42.06 19.62 -13.57
CA LEU A 69 41.08 20.69 -13.67
C LEU A 69 40.88 21.04 -15.14
N ASP A 70 39.62 21.08 -15.59
CA ASP A 70 39.26 21.63 -16.89
C ASP A 70 39.32 23.16 -16.89
N SER A 71 39.10 23.79 -18.04
CA SER A 71 39.18 25.26 -18.17
C SER A 71 38.08 26.04 -17.47
N THR A 72 37.07 25.34 -16.94
CA THR A 72 35.91 25.89 -16.25
C THR A 72 35.94 25.55 -14.76
N SER A 73 37.00 24.91 -14.27
CA SER A 73 37.06 24.48 -12.87
C SER A 73 38.10 25.27 -12.09
N GLU A 74 37.80 25.50 -10.82
CA GLU A 74 38.70 26.04 -9.82
C GLU A 74 38.88 25.03 -8.69
N ALA A 75 40.10 24.88 -8.18
CA ALA A 75 40.34 24.13 -6.96
C ALA A 75 40.74 25.05 -5.81
N ILE A 76 40.20 24.78 -4.61
CA ILE A 76 40.50 25.50 -3.37
C ILE A 76 40.98 24.49 -2.33
N LEU A 77 42.20 24.66 -1.82
CA LEU A 77 42.77 23.79 -0.80
C LEU A 77 42.33 24.23 0.61
N LEU A 78 41.70 23.33 1.36
CA LEU A 78 41.40 23.45 2.78
C LEU A 78 42.44 22.66 3.59
N SER A 79 42.36 22.69 4.92
CA SER A 79 43.30 21.94 5.79
C SER A 79 43.28 20.44 5.55
N GLU A 80 42.10 19.88 5.21
CA GLU A 80 41.88 18.43 5.06
C GLU A 80 41.12 18.07 3.76
N HIS A 81 40.78 19.04 2.92
CA HIS A 81 39.93 18.84 1.74
C HIS A 81 40.42 19.65 0.54
N LEU A 82 40.23 19.14 -0.68
CA LEU A 82 40.32 19.91 -1.91
C LEU A 82 38.91 20.13 -2.44
N ILE A 83 38.45 21.38 -2.48
CA ILE A 83 37.15 21.74 -3.05
C ILE A 83 37.34 22.02 -4.53
N LEU A 84 36.52 21.38 -5.38
CA LEU A 84 36.46 21.64 -6.81
C LEU A 84 35.18 22.41 -7.11
N ASP A 85 35.34 23.65 -7.57
CA ASP A 85 34.25 24.53 -7.98
C ASP A 85 34.20 24.58 -9.51
N VAL A 86 33.12 24.08 -10.10
CA VAL A 86 32.94 24.06 -11.56
C VAL A 86 32.24 25.35 -11.97
N GLN A 87 33.05 26.34 -12.32
CA GLN A 87 32.63 27.63 -12.83
C GLN A 87 32.21 27.51 -14.30
N ASP A 88 30.90 27.38 -14.49
CA ASP A 88 30.21 27.51 -15.76
C ASP A 88 30.22 26.23 -16.63
N THR A 89 29.43 25.23 -16.22
CA THR A 89 28.55 24.65 -17.23
C THR A 89 27.49 25.70 -17.50
N SER A 90 27.47 26.26 -18.71
CA SER A 90 26.28 26.92 -19.21
C SER A 90 25.14 25.92 -19.05
N LYS A 91 24.40 26.01 -17.93
CA LYS A 91 23.14 25.30 -17.80
C LYS A 91 22.34 25.92 -18.93
N GLN A 92 22.17 25.18 -20.03
CA GLN A 92 21.09 25.50 -20.95
C GLN A 92 19.87 25.54 -20.05
N GLN A 93 19.44 26.74 -19.68
CA GLN A 93 18.17 26.93 -19.02
C GLN A 93 17.18 26.47 -20.06
N LEU A 94 16.75 25.22 -19.91
CA LEU A 94 15.54 24.77 -20.57
C LEU A 94 14.47 25.80 -20.20
N PRO A 95 13.68 26.26 -21.17
CA PRO A 95 12.57 27.15 -20.87
C PRO A 95 11.75 26.60 -19.69
N ASP A 96 11.25 27.46 -18.81
CA ASP A 96 10.59 27.07 -17.55
C ASP A 96 9.40 26.09 -17.71
N ASN A 97 8.94 25.87 -18.95
CA ASN A 97 7.86 24.95 -19.32
C ASN A 97 8.33 23.58 -19.85
N ILE A 98 9.63 23.32 -19.98
CA ILE A 98 10.17 22.03 -20.43
C ILE A 98 10.74 21.27 -19.23
N VAL A 99 10.28 20.03 -19.06
CA VAL A 99 10.78 19.14 -18.00
C VAL A 99 12.20 18.69 -18.33
N ASP A 100 13.18 19.13 -17.54
CA ASP A 100 14.52 18.56 -17.54
C ASP A 100 14.49 17.19 -16.86
N HIS A 101 14.90 16.14 -17.57
CA HIS A 101 14.89 14.77 -17.04
C HIS A 101 15.86 14.56 -15.88
N VAL A 102 16.98 15.28 -15.85
CA VAL A 102 17.93 15.24 -14.74
C VAL A 102 17.30 15.89 -13.51
N ARG A 103 16.74 17.09 -13.67
CA ARG A 103 16.05 17.77 -12.55
C ARG A 103 14.82 16.98 -12.09
N LEU A 104 14.05 16.38 -12.99
CA LEU A 104 12.92 15.51 -12.65
C LEU A 104 13.36 14.36 -11.74
N SER A 105 14.49 13.71 -12.07
CA SER A 105 15.08 12.67 -11.22
C SER A 105 15.54 13.22 -9.87
N VAL A 106 16.20 14.38 -9.84
CA VAL A 106 16.65 15.04 -8.61
C VAL A 106 15.45 15.36 -7.71
N PHE A 107 14.44 16.07 -8.21
CA PHE A 107 13.23 16.38 -7.44
C PHE A 107 12.51 15.11 -6.97
N GLY A 108 12.41 14.09 -7.82
CA GLY A 108 11.85 12.80 -7.44
C GLY A 108 12.54 12.17 -6.24
N HIS A 109 13.87 12.12 -6.24
CA HIS A 109 14.65 11.63 -5.10
C HIS A 109 14.56 12.54 -3.88
N ARG A 110 14.47 13.87 -4.06
CA ARG A 110 14.30 14.79 -2.93
C ARG A 110 12.96 14.63 -2.23
N PHE A 111 11.85 14.53 -2.97
CA PHE A 111 10.53 14.24 -2.38
C PHE A 111 10.48 12.85 -1.73
N MET A 112 11.10 11.85 -2.34
CA MET A 112 11.24 10.51 -1.72
C MET A 112 12.01 10.59 -0.41
N SER A 113 13.15 11.30 -0.39
CA SER A 113 13.98 11.49 0.80
C SER A 113 13.23 12.22 1.92
N VAL A 114 12.36 13.18 1.58
CA VAL A 114 11.46 13.81 2.57
C VAL A 114 10.62 12.75 3.28
N ALA A 115 9.92 11.92 2.51
CA ALA A 115 9.05 10.89 3.07
C ALA A 115 9.84 9.83 3.87
N GLU A 116 11.02 9.41 3.40
CA GLU A 116 11.90 8.48 4.11
C GLU A 116 12.40 9.07 5.44
N GLN A 117 12.80 10.34 5.46
CA GLN A 117 13.26 11.00 6.69
C GLN A 117 12.13 11.24 7.69
N MET A 118 10.92 11.51 7.21
CA MET A 118 9.70 11.46 8.04
C MET A 118 9.57 10.08 8.68
N GLY A 119 9.65 9.01 7.88
CA GLY A 119 9.51 7.65 8.37
C GLY A 119 10.57 7.24 9.41
N GLN A 120 11.83 7.59 9.17
CA GLN A 120 12.92 7.37 10.15
C GLN A 120 12.68 8.13 11.45
N THR A 121 12.14 9.36 11.37
CA THR A 121 11.80 10.16 12.55
C THR A 121 10.70 9.45 13.34
N MET A 122 9.62 9.04 12.65
CA MET A 122 8.49 8.34 13.27
C MET A 122 8.93 7.03 13.95
N GLN A 123 9.71 6.20 13.27
CA GLN A 123 10.21 4.94 13.82
C GLN A 123 11.04 5.17 15.10
N LYS A 124 11.93 6.17 15.11
CA LYS A 124 12.85 6.40 16.23
C LYS A 124 12.16 6.99 17.46
N THR A 125 11.12 7.81 17.27
CA THR A 125 10.46 8.54 18.35
C THR A 125 9.21 7.84 18.89
N SER A 126 8.60 6.93 18.11
CA SER A 126 7.45 6.15 18.56
C SER A 126 7.83 5.15 19.66
N VAL A 127 6.84 4.79 20.47
CA VAL A 127 6.98 3.89 21.62
C VAL A 127 6.29 2.55 21.39
N SER A 128 5.21 2.50 20.59
CA SER A 128 4.51 1.23 20.35
C SER A 128 5.32 0.27 19.49
N VAL A 129 5.18 -1.02 19.79
CA VAL A 129 5.82 -2.11 19.04
C VAL A 129 5.35 -2.11 17.57
N ASN A 130 4.09 -1.77 17.32
CA ASN A 130 3.53 -1.76 15.97
C ASN A 130 4.24 -0.74 15.07
N ILE A 131 4.42 0.50 15.54
CA ILE A 131 5.06 1.54 14.73
C ILE A 131 6.59 1.37 14.76
N LYS A 132 7.18 1.15 15.94
CA LYS A 132 8.64 1.14 16.12
C LYS A 132 9.32 -0.09 15.52
N GLU A 133 8.77 -1.28 15.79
CA GLU A 133 9.42 -2.55 15.49
C GLU A 133 8.79 -3.26 14.29
N ARG A 134 7.45 -3.25 14.17
CA ARG A 134 6.74 -3.85 13.03
C ARG A 134 6.67 -2.95 11.80
N LEU A 135 6.99 -1.67 11.96
CA LEU A 135 6.95 -0.65 10.91
C LEU A 135 5.55 -0.53 10.28
N ASP A 136 4.53 -0.67 11.12
CA ASP A 136 3.13 -0.57 10.74
C ASP A 136 2.69 0.89 10.66
N PHE A 137 3.33 1.61 9.74
CA PHE A 137 3.05 3.01 9.46
C PHE A 137 3.46 3.38 8.02
N SER A 138 2.96 4.50 7.52
CA SER A 138 3.39 5.08 6.24
C SER A 138 3.57 6.59 6.38
N CYS A 139 4.52 7.16 5.65
CA CYS A 139 4.78 8.60 5.57
C CYS A 139 4.77 9.03 4.11
N ALA A 140 4.13 10.15 3.81
CA ALA A 140 3.96 10.62 2.45
C ALA A 140 3.78 12.14 2.35
N VAL A 141 4.08 12.64 1.14
CA VAL A 141 3.88 14.02 0.70
C VAL A 141 2.76 14.01 -0.33
N PHE A 142 1.83 14.96 -0.21
CA PHE A 142 0.64 15.07 -1.05
C PHE A 142 0.51 16.50 -1.60
N SER A 143 0.02 16.65 -2.83
CA SER A 143 -0.38 17.95 -3.38
C SER A 143 -1.55 18.54 -2.58
N SER A 144 -1.83 19.83 -2.78
CA SER A 144 -2.87 20.57 -2.05
C SER A 144 -4.29 20.01 -2.24
N ASP A 145 -4.53 19.22 -3.30
CA ASP A 145 -5.79 18.52 -3.58
C ASP A 145 -5.83 17.07 -3.07
N GLY A 146 -4.74 16.59 -2.44
CA GLY A 146 -4.62 15.24 -1.89
C GLY A 146 -4.01 14.20 -2.83
N GLY A 147 -3.51 14.60 -4.01
CA GLY A 147 -2.75 13.71 -4.90
C GLY A 147 -1.42 13.26 -4.28
N LEU A 148 -1.13 11.96 -4.29
CA LEU A 148 0.13 11.44 -3.77
C LEU A 148 1.32 11.92 -4.63
N VAL A 149 2.34 12.47 -4.00
CA VAL A 149 3.58 12.95 -4.66
C VAL A 149 4.72 11.97 -4.44
N ALA A 150 4.97 11.62 -3.17
CA ALA A 150 6.01 10.68 -2.78
C ALA A 150 5.63 10.00 -1.47
N ASN A 151 6.12 8.77 -1.27
CA ASN A 151 5.88 7.98 -0.07
C ASN A 151 7.13 7.20 0.32
N ALA A 152 7.33 7.01 1.62
CA ALA A 152 8.35 6.08 2.10
C ALA A 152 7.97 4.62 1.73
N PRO A 153 8.95 3.72 1.57
CA PRO A 153 8.74 2.33 1.16
C PRO A 153 8.22 1.43 2.31
N HIS A 154 7.29 1.94 3.11
CA HIS A 154 6.63 1.20 4.18
C HIS A 154 5.34 0.54 3.65
N ILE A 155 4.37 0.23 4.51
CA ILE A 155 3.18 -0.56 4.18
C ILE A 155 2.40 0.07 3.00
N PRO A 156 2.40 -0.58 1.81
CA PRO A 156 1.77 -0.02 0.62
C PRO A 156 0.24 0.09 0.76
N GLY A 157 -0.37 -0.72 1.62
CA GLY A 157 -1.82 -0.76 1.85
C GLY A 157 -2.41 0.58 2.34
N HIS A 158 -1.64 1.41 3.03
CA HIS A 158 -2.10 2.71 3.52
C HIS A 158 -2.31 3.72 2.38
N LEU A 159 -1.45 3.68 1.36
CA LEU A 159 -1.23 4.82 0.46
C LEU A 159 -2.43 5.16 -0.42
N GLY A 160 -3.16 4.15 -0.90
CA GLY A 160 -4.35 4.36 -1.74
C GLY A 160 -5.48 5.09 -1.01
N SER A 161 -5.63 4.84 0.29
CA SER A 161 -6.66 5.47 1.12
C SER A 161 -6.22 6.81 1.72
N MET A 162 -4.92 7.00 1.94
CA MET A 162 -4.38 8.26 2.47
C MET A 162 -4.67 9.45 1.56
N SER A 163 -4.66 9.30 0.23
CA SER A 163 -5.03 10.39 -0.69
C SER A 163 -6.44 10.92 -0.40
N TYR A 164 -7.40 10.04 -0.08
CA TYR A 164 -8.74 10.44 0.33
C TYR A 164 -8.76 11.11 1.72
N ALA A 165 -7.89 10.64 2.63
CA ALA A 165 -7.73 11.24 3.95
C ALA A 165 -7.16 12.66 3.91
N ILE A 166 -6.42 13.03 2.86
CA ILE A 166 -6.00 14.42 2.61
C ILE A 166 -7.07 15.20 1.86
N ALA A 167 -7.68 14.61 0.83
CA ALA A 167 -8.71 15.27 0.04
C ALA A 167 -9.95 15.65 0.87
N TYR A 168 -10.28 14.87 1.91
CA TYR A 168 -11.40 15.14 2.80
C TYR A 168 -11.24 16.47 3.57
N PRO A 169 -10.20 16.69 4.41
CA PRO A 169 -9.99 17.95 5.11
C PRO A 169 -9.75 19.11 4.13
N ALA A 170 -9.10 18.88 2.98
CA ALA A 170 -8.93 19.91 1.94
C ALA A 170 -10.27 20.43 1.37
N ARG A 171 -11.35 19.62 1.42
CA ARG A 171 -12.72 20.03 1.04
C ARG A 171 -13.54 20.52 2.22
N LEU A 172 -13.32 19.94 3.40
CA LEU A 172 -14.06 20.25 4.62
C LEU A 172 -13.77 21.69 5.08
N TYR A 173 -12.49 22.07 5.13
CA TYR A 173 -12.06 23.37 5.62
C TYR A 173 -12.05 24.41 4.49
N LYS A 174 -12.72 25.54 4.73
CA LYS A 174 -12.73 26.67 3.80
C LYS A 174 -11.37 27.39 3.81
N PRO A 175 -11.03 28.14 2.74
CA PRO A 175 -9.83 28.97 2.71
C PRO A 175 -9.72 29.85 3.97
N GLY A 176 -8.60 29.73 4.68
CA GLY A 176 -8.32 30.48 5.90
C GLY A 176 -8.79 29.86 7.23
N GLU A 177 -9.52 28.74 7.23
CA GLU A 177 -9.92 28.03 8.46
C GLU A 177 -8.79 27.19 9.07
N LEU A 178 -7.89 26.69 8.24
CA LEU A 178 -6.61 26.11 8.66
C LEU A 178 -5.57 27.22 8.76
N LYS A 179 -4.78 27.18 9.83
CA LYS A 179 -3.71 28.15 10.11
C LYS A 179 -2.34 27.47 10.16
N PRO A 180 -1.24 28.20 9.91
CA PRO A 180 0.10 27.70 10.14
C PRO A 180 0.25 27.13 11.56
N GLY A 181 0.76 25.90 11.66
CA GLY A 181 0.88 25.19 12.94
C GLY A 181 -0.31 24.32 13.32
N ASP A 182 -1.40 24.33 12.55
CA ASP A 182 -2.47 23.35 12.73
C ASP A 182 -2.01 21.94 12.31
N VAL A 183 -2.43 20.92 13.07
CA VAL A 183 -2.27 19.50 12.74
C VAL A 183 -3.60 18.80 12.93
N LEU A 184 -4.00 17.99 11.95
CA LEU A 184 -5.26 17.27 11.94
C LEU A 184 -5.04 15.79 12.25
N LEU A 185 -6.07 15.16 12.82
CA LEU A 185 -6.16 13.73 13.09
C LEU A 185 -7.43 13.17 12.46
N SER A 186 -7.32 12.03 11.77
CA SER A 186 -8.47 11.29 11.23
C SER A 186 -8.20 9.79 11.08
N ASN A 187 -9.27 8.99 11.13
CA ASN A 187 -9.24 7.55 10.87
C ASN A 187 -10.61 7.00 10.39
N HIS A 188 -11.64 7.85 10.33
CA HIS A 188 -12.98 7.40 9.95
C HIS A 188 -13.00 6.94 8.48
N PRO A 189 -13.73 5.86 8.12
CA PRO A 189 -13.81 5.39 6.74
C PRO A 189 -14.32 6.45 5.75
N CYS A 190 -15.27 7.30 6.18
CA CYS A 190 -15.79 8.41 5.36
C CYS A 190 -14.71 9.45 4.98
N SER A 191 -13.67 9.58 5.81
CA SER A 191 -12.55 10.50 5.66
C SER A 191 -11.27 9.77 5.25
N GLY A 192 -11.38 8.66 4.51
CA GLY A 192 -10.23 7.94 3.94
C GLY A 192 -9.49 7.00 4.91
N GLY A 193 -10.08 6.64 6.04
CA GLY A 193 -9.58 5.56 6.91
C GLY A 193 -9.76 4.18 6.28
N ALA A 194 -8.78 3.29 6.47
CA ALA A 194 -8.85 1.90 5.98
C ALA A 194 -9.48 0.96 7.04
N HIS A 195 -9.09 1.16 8.30
CA HIS A 195 -9.69 0.62 9.51
C HIS A 195 -9.37 1.57 10.66
N LEU A 196 -10.15 1.55 11.73
CA LEU A 196 -10.07 2.57 12.78
C LEU A 196 -8.70 2.66 13.51
N PRO A 197 -7.98 1.57 13.81
CA PRO A 197 -6.70 1.67 14.53
C PRO A 197 -5.61 2.43 13.78
N ASP A 198 -5.76 2.64 12.47
CA ASP A 198 -4.84 3.43 11.67
C ASP A 198 -5.17 4.93 11.77
N LEU A 199 -4.48 5.61 12.68
CA LEU A 199 -4.63 7.04 12.87
C LEU A 199 -3.77 7.79 11.86
N THR A 200 -4.38 8.71 11.11
CA THR A 200 -3.72 9.57 10.12
C THR A 200 -3.48 10.95 10.72
N VAL A 201 -2.22 11.36 10.80
CA VAL A 201 -1.81 12.70 11.23
C VAL A 201 -1.43 13.52 10.00
N ILE A 202 -2.16 14.61 9.79
CA ILE A 202 -2.12 15.41 8.57
C ILE A 202 -1.68 16.83 8.92
N THR A 203 -0.68 17.36 8.23
CA THR A 203 -0.19 18.72 8.48
C THR A 203 -0.12 19.53 7.18
N PRO A 204 -0.90 20.62 7.05
CA PRO A 204 -0.78 21.54 5.94
C PRO A 204 0.57 22.25 5.93
N VAL A 205 1.14 22.43 4.74
CA VAL A 205 2.38 23.19 4.52
C VAL A 205 2.01 24.49 3.85
N PHE A 206 2.22 25.59 4.58
CA PHE A 206 1.88 26.93 4.11
C PHE A 206 3.05 27.57 3.37
N ASP A 207 2.72 28.50 2.47
CA ASP A 207 3.72 29.39 1.87
C ASP A 207 4.27 30.35 2.92
N ASN A 208 5.59 30.41 3.09
CA ASN A 208 6.23 31.31 4.05
C ASN A 208 6.65 32.65 3.43
N GLU A 209 6.53 32.82 2.12
CA GLU A 209 7.06 33.96 1.39
C GLU A 209 5.96 34.86 0.84
N SER A 210 5.15 34.37 -0.11
CA SER A 210 4.25 35.22 -0.88
C SER A 210 2.85 35.32 -0.25
N ASN A 211 2.29 34.19 0.20
CA ASN A 211 0.96 34.11 0.76
C ASN A 211 0.88 33.18 1.99
N PRO A 212 1.10 33.70 3.22
CA PRO A 212 1.05 32.93 4.48
C PRO A 212 -0.26 32.18 4.78
N THR A 213 -1.31 32.40 3.99
CA THR A 213 -2.60 31.72 4.13
C THR A 213 -2.83 30.63 3.08
N GLU A 214 -1.94 30.50 2.10
CA GLU A 214 -2.02 29.49 1.05
C GLU A 214 -1.38 28.18 1.50
N ILE A 215 -2.10 27.09 1.31
CA ILE A 215 -1.59 25.74 1.52
C ILE A 215 -0.95 25.29 0.21
N LEU A 216 0.37 25.08 0.22
CA LEU A 216 1.13 24.61 -0.92
C LEU A 216 0.93 23.12 -1.15
N LEU A 217 1.00 22.35 -0.07
CA LEU A 217 0.93 20.89 -0.07
C LEU A 217 0.59 20.37 1.34
N PHE A 218 0.43 19.05 1.47
CA PHE A 218 0.29 18.39 2.77
C PHE A 218 1.41 17.37 2.99
N VAL A 219 1.86 17.25 4.22
CA VAL A 219 2.60 16.07 4.68
C VAL A 219 1.73 15.27 5.64
N ALA A 220 1.79 13.96 5.55
CA ALA A 220 1.04 13.12 6.46
C ALA A 220 1.76 11.82 6.76
N ASN A 221 1.39 11.25 7.89
CA ASN A 221 1.72 9.88 8.23
C ASN A 221 0.48 9.17 8.78
N ARG A 222 0.50 7.86 8.71
CA ARG A 222 -0.52 6.97 9.26
C ARG A 222 0.17 5.89 10.05
N GLY A 223 -0.21 5.67 11.30
CA GLY A 223 0.36 4.63 12.15
C GLY A 223 -0.71 3.72 12.75
N HIS A 224 -0.41 2.43 12.84
CA HIS A 224 -1.30 1.43 13.41
C HIS A 224 -1.17 1.38 14.93
N HIS A 225 -2.22 1.78 15.64
CA HIS A 225 -2.29 1.70 17.09
C HIS A 225 -2.82 0.34 17.55
N ALA A 226 -2.24 -0.21 18.62
CA ALA A 226 -2.61 -1.53 19.12
C ALA A 226 -4.03 -1.58 19.71
N ASP A 227 -4.49 -0.46 20.28
CA ASP A 227 -5.81 -0.30 20.86
C ASP A 227 -6.21 1.19 20.73
N ILE A 228 -7.48 1.43 20.41
CA ILE A 228 -8.12 2.75 20.31
C ILE A 228 -9.51 2.74 20.98
N GLY A 229 -9.73 1.80 21.89
CA GLY A 229 -11.00 1.56 22.55
C GLY A 229 -11.91 0.58 21.80
N GLY A 230 -13.15 0.47 22.25
CA GLY A 230 -14.16 -0.45 21.71
C GLY A 230 -14.43 -1.65 22.61
N THR A 231 -15.17 -2.61 22.08
CA THR A 231 -15.75 -3.75 22.84
C THR A 231 -14.72 -4.73 23.38
N GLN A 232 -13.58 -4.88 22.71
CA GLN A 232 -12.55 -5.85 23.06
C GLN A 232 -11.15 -5.21 23.00
N PRO A 233 -10.19 -5.68 23.81
CA PRO A 233 -8.79 -5.27 23.67
C PRO A 233 -8.21 -5.69 22.32
N GLY A 234 -7.36 -4.83 21.77
CA GLY A 234 -6.68 -5.06 20.49
C GLY A 234 -7.30 -4.28 19.34
N SER A 235 -6.68 -4.39 18.15
CA SER A 235 -6.98 -3.48 17.04
C SER A 235 -8.18 -3.91 16.19
N MET A 236 -8.62 -5.17 16.23
CA MET A 236 -9.68 -5.67 15.34
C MET A 236 -10.70 -6.55 16.07
N PRO A 237 -11.75 -5.98 16.69
CA PRO A 237 -12.79 -6.76 17.35
C PRO A 237 -13.66 -7.49 16.30
N PRO A 238 -13.61 -8.84 16.20
CA PRO A 238 -14.20 -9.57 15.07
C PRO A 238 -15.72 -9.71 15.13
N ASN A 239 -16.32 -9.40 16.29
CA ASN A 239 -17.75 -9.54 16.54
C ASN A 239 -18.50 -8.19 16.49
N SER A 240 -17.82 -7.11 16.11
CA SER A 240 -18.47 -5.81 15.92
C SER A 240 -19.45 -5.87 14.75
N THR A 241 -20.66 -5.37 14.99
CA THR A 241 -21.73 -5.18 14.01
C THR A 241 -21.96 -3.70 13.70
N GLU A 242 -21.43 -2.80 14.54
CA GLU A 242 -21.58 -1.35 14.43
C GLU A 242 -20.23 -0.65 14.64
N LEU A 243 -20.00 0.49 13.98
CA LEU A 243 -18.69 1.17 13.97
C LEU A 243 -18.22 1.62 15.36
N TRP A 244 -19.13 2.09 16.21
CA TRP A 244 -18.80 2.53 17.58
C TRP A 244 -18.30 1.39 18.48
N GLN A 245 -18.52 0.13 18.10
CA GLN A 245 -17.99 -1.04 18.80
C GLN A 245 -16.50 -1.28 18.52
N GLU A 246 -15.95 -0.64 17.48
CA GLU A 246 -14.57 -0.79 17.00
C GLU A 246 -13.61 0.27 17.58
N GLY A 247 -14.11 1.21 18.39
CA GLY A 247 -13.30 2.22 19.08
C GLY A 247 -13.48 3.63 18.51
N ALA A 248 -12.46 4.47 18.71
CA ALA A 248 -12.50 5.87 18.30
C ALA A 248 -12.64 6.01 16.77
N ALA A 249 -13.63 6.76 16.31
CA ALA A 249 -13.86 7.05 14.90
C ALA A 249 -13.89 8.58 14.69
N ILE A 250 -12.90 9.09 13.96
CA ILE A 250 -12.52 10.51 13.90
C ILE A 250 -12.55 10.94 12.44
N GLU A 251 -13.52 11.77 12.06
CA GLU A 251 -13.60 12.32 10.71
C GLU A 251 -12.54 13.41 10.51
N SER A 252 -12.47 14.36 11.44
CA SER A 252 -11.43 15.38 11.49
C SER A 252 -11.36 16.01 12.88
N PHE A 253 -10.17 16.06 13.47
CA PHE A 253 -9.91 16.70 14.74
C PHE A 253 -8.64 17.56 14.65
N LYS A 254 -8.68 18.81 15.16
CA LYS A 254 -7.50 19.68 15.26
C LYS A 254 -6.65 19.26 16.46
N LEU A 255 -5.83 18.22 16.26
CA LEU A 255 -4.90 17.69 17.25
C LEU A 255 -3.89 18.73 17.75
N VAL A 256 -3.44 19.62 16.87
CA VAL A 256 -2.68 20.80 17.23
C VAL A 256 -3.38 22.00 16.63
N LYS A 257 -3.59 23.05 17.41
CA LYS A 257 -4.13 24.33 16.94
C LYS A 257 -3.07 25.40 17.10
N GLU A 258 -2.59 25.94 15.99
CA GLU A 258 -1.59 27.02 15.94
C GLU A 258 -0.36 26.73 16.84
N GLY A 259 0.10 25.48 16.86
CA GLY A 259 1.25 25.03 17.66
C GLY A 259 0.95 24.54 19.08
N VAL A 260 -0.31 24.61 19.54
CA VAL A 260 -0.73 24.10 20.86
C VAL A 260 -1.38 22.73 20.72
N PHE A 261 -0.80 21.71 21.38
CA PHE A 261 -1.30 20.34 21.37
C PHE A 261 -2.54 20.19 22.28
N ASP A 262 -3.65 19.71 21.73
CA ASP A 262 -4.91 19.52 22.44
C ASP A 262 -4.99 18.13 23.09
N GLU A 263 -4.30 17.98 24.23
CA GLU A 263 -4.27 16.70 24.96
C GLU A 263 -5.63 16.35 25.58
N GLU A 264 -6.37 17.34 26.09
CA GLU A 264 -7.69 17.12 26.69
C GLU A 264 -8.70 16.65 25.64
N GLY A 265 -8.76 17.30 24.48
CA GLY A 265 -9.63 16.87 23.37
C GLY A 265 -9.25 15.49 22.82
N LEU A 266 -7.95 15.15 22.81
CA LEU A 266 -7.50 13.82 22.41
C LEU A 266 -7.92 12.73 23.42
N ILE A 267 -7.88 13.03 24.72
CA ILE A 267 -8.35 12.11 25.76
C ILE A 267 -9.86 11.88 25.59
N ASP A 268 -10.63 12.94 25.35
CA ASP A 268 -12.07 12.81 25.11
C ASP A 268 -12.35 11.87 23.92
N ILE A 269 -11.66 12.06 22.79
CA ILE A 269 -11.84 11.28 21.56
C ILE A 269 -11.40 9.83 21.68
N LEU A 270 -10.26 9.55 22.33
CA LEU A 270 -9.71 8.19 22.40
C LEU A 270 -10.18 7.41 23.62
N TYR A 271 -10.62 8.08 24.68
CA TYR A 271 -10.93 7.45 25.96
C TYR A 271 -12.39 7.63 26.38
N GLU A 272 -12.86 8.88 26.53
CA GLU A 272 -14.20 9.15 27.08
C GLU A 272 -15.32 8.77 26.10
N ILE A 273 -15.25 9.22 24.85
CA ILE A 273 -16.27 8.93 23.82
C ILE A 273 -16.39 7.42 23.59
N PRO A 274 -15.32 6.65 23.30
CA PRO A 274 -15.44 5.21 23.10
C PRO A 274 -15.90 4.48 24.38
N GLY A 275 -15.49 4.95 25.55
CA GLY A 275 -15.89 4.38 26.85
C GLY A 275 -17.35 4.67 27.24
N SER A 276 -17.99 5.66 26.62
CA SER A 276 -19.39 6.02 26.88
C SER A 276 -20.40 5.01 26.29
N TYR A 277 -19.98 4.20 25.31
CA TYR A 277 -20.86 3.25 24.63
C TYR A 277 -21.05 1.94 25.43
N PRO A 278 -22.24 1.31 25.39
CA PRO A 278 -22.51 0.08 26.12
C PRO A 278 -21.53 -1.05 25.77
N GLY A 279 -20.88 -1.61 26.79
CA GLY A 279 -19.92 -2.70 26.63
C GLY A 279 -18.60 -2.32 25.97
N CYS A 280 -18.34 -1.04 25.74
CA CYS A 280 -17.09 -0.52 25.22
C CYS A 280 -16.20 0.05 26.33
N SER A 281 -14.92 0.21 26.02
CA SER A 281 -13.95 0.92 26.83
C SER A 281 -13.31 2.01 25.98
N GLY A 282 -12.82 3.06 26.65
CA GLY A 282 -11.77 3.91 26.09
C GLY A 282 -10.52 3.11 25.77
N THR A 283 -9.60 3.72 25.02
CA THR A 283 -8.33 3.08 24.70
C THR A 283 -7.61 2.58 25.95
N ARG A 284 -7.15 1.34 25.87
CA ARG A 284 -6.41 0.67 26.96
C ARG A 284 -4.93 1.05 26.96
N THR A 285 -4.48 1.76 25.94
CA THR A 285 -3.08 2.16 25.73
C THR A 285 -2.92 3.67 25.57
N LEU A 286 -3.75 4.47 26.25
CA LEU A 286 -3.82 5.94 26.06
C LEU A 286 -2.45 6.63 26.06
N ARG A 287 -1.57 6.25 26.99
CA ARG A 287 -0.20 6.78 27.07
C ARG A 287 0.60 6.53 25.79
N ASP A 288 0.50 5.33 25.22
CA ASP A 288 1.20 4.97 23.98
C ASP A 288 0.55 5.69 22.79
N ASN A 289 -0.78 5.79 22.76
CA ASN A 289 -1.48 6.56 21.72
C ASN A 289 -1.01 8.03 21.68
N ILE A 290 -0.95 8.70 22.83
CA ILE A 290 -0.48 10.09 22.93
C ILE A 290 0.99 10.21 22.50
N ALA A 291 1.85 9.30 22.97
CA ALA A 291 3.28 9.32 22.63
C ALA A 291 3.54 9.11 21.14
N ASP A 292 2.86 8.14 20.52
CA ASP A 292 2.97 7.86 19.08
C ASP A 292 2.38 8.98 18.22
N LEU A 293 1.29 9.64 18.66
CA LEU A 293 0.75 10.80 17.96
C LEU A 293 1.70 12.01 18.04
N LYS A 294 2.40 12.21 19.18
CA LYS A 294 3.48 13.21 19.29
C LYS A 294 4.67 12.87 18.40
N ALA A 295 5.00 11.58 18.25
CA ALA A 295 6.01 11.10 17.30
C ALA A 295 5.60 11.38 15.84
N ALA A 296 4.34 11.13 15.49
CA ALA A 296 3.76 11.46 14.20
C ALA A 296 3.78 12.97 13.89
N ILE A 297 3.46 13.83 14.85
CA ILE A 297 3.58 15.30 14.68
C ILE A 297 5.04 15.68 14.40
N SER A 298 5.99 15.09 15.13
CA SER A 298 7.43 15.35 14.96
C SER A 298 7.92 14.89 13.59
N SER A 299 7.43 13.74 13.11
CA SER A 299 7.68 13.22 11.75
C SER A 299 7.20 14.22 10.69
N ASN A 300 5.95 14.69 10.77
CA ASN A 300 5.43 15.70 9.83
C ASN A 300 6.24 17.00 9.90
N LYS A 301 6.63 17.45 11.10
CA LYS A 301 7.48 18.65 11.25
C LYS A 301 8.82 18.49 10.53
N ARG A 302 9.44 17.30 10.56
CA ARG A 302 10.65 17.01 9.77
C ARG A 302 10.39 17.13 8.28
N GLY A 303 9.27 16.60 7.80
CA GLY A 303 8.85 16.74 6.40
C GLY A 303 8.75 18.20 5.96
N ILE A 304 8.07 19.03 6.76
CA ILE A 304 7.90 20.48 6.51
C ILE A 304 9.24 21.19 6.41
N GLN A 305 10.18 20.92 7.33
CA GLN A 305 11.50 21.54 7.31
C GLN A 305 12.26 21.24 6.01
N LEU A 306 12.21 19.99 5.55
CA LEU A 306 12.88 19.56 4.32
C LEU A 306 12.23 20.16 3.07
N ILE A 307 10.90 20.26 3.06
CA ILE A 307 10.15 20.89 1.96
C ILE A 307 10.45 22.39 1.91
N ASN A 308 10.46 23.07 3.06
CA ASN A 308 10.80 24.50 3.10
C ASN A 308 12.24 24.75 2.64
N ALA A 309 13.20 23.89 3.02
CA ALA A 309 14.57 23.98 2.52
C ALA A 309 14.64 23.78 1.00
N LEU A 310 13.89 22.81 0.46
CA LEU A 310 13.76 22.58 -0.98
C LEU A 310 13.18 23.81 -1.71
N ILE A 311 12.16 24.45 -1.13
CA ILE A 311 11.55 25.67 -1.68
C ILE A 311 12.53 26.85 -1.63
N GLN A 312 13.29 27.01 -0.55
CA GLN A 312 14.29 28.08 -0.44
C GLN A 312 15.43 27.95 -1.46
N GLU A 313 15.76 26.73 -1.88
CA GLU A 313 16.82 26.47 -2.86
C GLU A 313 16.40 26.73 -4.32
N ASP A 314 15.15 26.46 -4.70
CA ASP A 314 14.68 26.50 -6.10
C ASP A 314 13.46 27.40 -6.39
N THR A 315 12.75 27.89 -5.36
CA THR A 315 11.43 28.57 -5.38
C THR A 315 10.21 27.65 -5.53
N TRP A 316 9.07 28.06 -4.95
CA TRP A 316 7.82 27.28 -5.01
C TRP A 316 7.34 26.98 -6.43
N PRO A 317 7.34 27.92 -7.40
CA PRO A 317 6.92 27.62 -8.77
C PRO A 317 7.71 26.47 -9.42
N VAL A 318 9.02 26.41 -9.19
CA VAL A 318 9.88 25.34 -9.71
C VAL A 318 9.59 24.01 -9.00
N VAL A 319 9.48 24.03 -7.68
CA VAL A 319 9.14 22.84 -6.87
C VAL A 319 7.79 22.26 -7.32
N LYS A 320 6.78 23.12 -7.49
CA LYS A 320 5.45 22.73 -7.96
C LYS A 320 5.50 22.16 -9.39
N PHE A 321 6.23 22.80 -10.30
CA PHE A 321 6.37 22.32 -11.68
C PHE A 321 6.92 20.89 -11.73
N TYR A 322 7.98 20.60 -10.97
CA TYR A 322 8.55 19.25 -10.93
C TYR A 322 7.69 18.26 -10.14
N MET A 323 6.96 18.70 -9.11
CA MET A 323 5.96 17.87 -8.42
C MET A 323 4.87 17.38 -9.39
N ASP A 324 4.29 18.30 -10.18
CA ASP A 324 3.28 17.99 -11.18
C ASP A 324 3.86 17.07 -12.28
N ALA A 325 5.11 17.32 -12.70
CA ALA A 325 5.80 16.49 -13.68
C ALA A 325 6.04 15.05 -13.20
N ILE A 326 6.32 14.85 -11.92
CA ILE A 326 6.47 13.51 -11.30
C ILE A 326 5.15 12.74 -11.37
N GLN A 327 4.05 13.38 -10.97
CA GLN A 327 2.71 12.76 -10.99
C GLN A 327 2.27 12.44 -12.43
N ASN A 328 2.53 13.34 -13.37
CA ASN A 328 2.26 13.12 -14.80
C ASN A 328 3.10 11.97 -15.38
N ASN A 329 4.38 11.88 -15.03
CA ASN A 329 5.24 10.77 -15.44
C ASN A 329 4.77 9.43 -14.88
N ALA A 330 4.36 9.39 -13.60
CA ALA A 330 3.78 8.20 -12.99
C ALA A 330 2.50 7.76 -13.73
N THR A 331 1.61 8.70 -14.02
CA THR A 331 0.38 8.46 -14.79
C THR A 331 0.69 7.90 -16.18
N GLY A 332 1.63 8.52 -16.90
CA GLY A 332 2.07 8.04 -18.22
C GLY A 332 2.67 6.64 -18.18
N LYS A 333 3.41 6.28 -17.13
CA LYS A 333 3.94 4.93 -16.93
C LYS A 333 2.84 3.91 -16.64
N VAL A 334 1.84 4.26 -15.84
CA VAL A 334 0.69 3.37 -15.58
C VAL A 334 -0.12 3.15 -16.86
N ILE A 335 -0.43 4.21 -17.61
CA ILE A 335 -1.13 4.12 -18.91
C ILE A 335 -0.37 3.22 -19.89
N LYS A 336 0.96 3.37 -19.99
CA LYS A 336 1.80 2.51 -20.84
C LYS A 336 1.96 1.09 -20.26
N GLY A 337 1.91 0.96 -18.93
CA GLY A 337 2.14 -0.26 -18.17
C GLY A 337 0.91 -1.17 -18.04
N PHE A 338 -0.30 -0.69 -18.33
CA PHE A 338 -1.52 -1.50 -18.38
C PHE A 338 -1.46 -2.66 -19.40
N GLY A 339 -0.39 -2.78 -20.19
CA GLY A 339 -0.08 -3.96 -21.01
C GLY A 339 0.94 -4.96 -20.45
N ASN A 340 1.64 -4.66 -19.33
CA ASN A 340 2.89 -5.37 -18.97
C ASN A 340 3.03 -5.82 -17.49
N TYR A 341 1.98 -5.81 -16.67
CA TYR A 341 2.07 -6.28 -15.27
C TYR A 341 1.68 -7.75 -15.09
N GLU A 342 2.47 -8.68 -15.62
CA GLU A 342 2.44 -10.08 -15.19
C GLU A 342 3.85 -10.71 -15.28
N THR A 343 4.67 -10.57 -14.24
CA THR A 343 5.81 -11.48 -14.05
C THR A 343 5.36 -12.64 -13.20
N ILE A 344 5.12 -13.76 -13.87
CA ILE A 344 4.92 -15.06 -13.24
C ILE A 344 6.27 -15.50 -12.64
N ALA A 345 6.29 -15.92 -11.37
CA ALA A 345 7.51 -16.41 -10.73
C ALA A 345 8.00 -17.71 -11.39
N ASP A 346 9.31 -17.78 -11.66
CA ASP A 346 9.93 -18.97 -12.28
C ASP A 346 9.71 -20.23 -11.42
N PRO A 347 9.31 -21.36 -12.02
CA PRO A 347 9.15 -22.64 -11.33
C PRO A 347 10.35 -23.04 -10.48
N GLU A 348 11.57 -22.91 -11.02
CA GLU A 348 12.82 -23.28 -10.34
C GLU A 348 13.06 -22.48 -9.05
N ILE A 349 12.66 -21.21 -9.03
CA ILE A 349 12.77 -20.35 -7.84
C ILE A 349 11.77 -20.79 -6.77
N CYS A 350 10.56 -21.20 -7.17
CA CYS A 350 9.53 -21.70 -6.27
C CYS A 350 9.98 -23.01 -5.58
N GLU A 351 10.44 -23.98 -6.37
CA GLU A 351 10.91 -25.29 -5.88
C GLU A 351 12.20 -25.19 -5.06
N ARG A 352 13.07 -24.21 -5.34
CA ARG A 352 14.27 -23.96 -4.53
C ARG A 352 13.93 -23.35 -3.17
N ARG A 353 12.93 -22.47 -3.11
CA ARG A 353 12.56 -21.73 -1.88
C ARG A 353 11.63 -22.50 -0.97
N TYR A 354 10.75 -23.30 -1.54
CA TYR A 354 9.76 -24.07 -0.81
C TYR A 354 9.94 -25.56 -1.07
N PRO A 355 9.65 -26.42 -0.08
CA PRO A 355 9.75 -27.88 -0.20
C PRO A 355 8.57 -28.42 -1.03
N VAL A 356 8.44 -27.97 -2.27
CA VAL A 356 7.34 -28.28 -3.18
C VAL A 356 7.90 -28.63 -4.55
N LEU A 357 7.11 -29.33 -5.35
CA LEU A 357 7.40 -29.63 -6.75
C LEU A 357 6.23 -29.14 -7.61
N LEU A 358 6.52 -28.37 -8.66
CA LEU A 358 5.50 -27.89 -9.59
C LEU A 358 5.32 -28.94 -10.69
N GLN A 359 4.29 -29.77 -10.52
CA GLN A 359 3.95 -30.87 -11.43
C GLN A 359 3.42 -30.36 -12.78
N GLU A 360 2.66 -29.27 -12.76
CA GLU A 360 2.10 -28.66 -13.95
C GLU A 360 2.10 -27.14 -13.82
N PHE A 361 2.51 -26.49 -14.91
CA PHE A 361 2.22 -25.09 -15.11
C PHE A 361 1.85 -24.83 -16.58
N SER A 362 0.56 -24.74 -16.86
CA SER A 362 0.03 -24.69 -18.22
C SER A 362 -1.06 -23.63 -18.38
N ILE A 363 -1.37 -23.30 -19.63
CA ILE A 363 -2.53 -22.49 -19.96
C ILE A 363 -3.79 -23.35 -19.78
N ARG A 364 -4.78 -22.81 -19.08
CA ARG A 364 -6.09 -23.46 -18.88
C ARG A 364 -6.97 -23.22 -20.10
N ALA A 365 -6.79 -24.03 -21.14
CA ALA A 365 -7.50 -23.86 -22.41
C ALA A 365 -9.04 -23.77 -22.25
N ASN A 366 -9.67 -22.93 -23.07
CA ASN A 366 -11.12 -22.72 -23.13
C ASN A 366 -11.73 -22.18 -21.82
N SER A 367 -10.94 -21.44 -21.03
CA SER A 367 -11.38 -20.74 -19.84
C SER A 367 -11.75 -19.28 -20.09
N GLY A 368 -11.19 -18.65 -21.12
CA GLY A 368 -11.61 -17.33 -21.59
C GLY A 368 -13.04 -17.32 -22.11
N GLY A 369 -13.76 -16.22 -21.89
CA GLY A 369 -15.08 -16.00 -22.46
C GLY A 369 -14.97 -15.72 -23.95
N GLY A 370 -15.86 -16.33 -24.75
CA GLY A 370 -15.99 -16.03 -26.18
C GLY A 370 -16.60 -14.66 -26.44
N GLY A 371 -16.28 -14.07 -27.59
CA GLY A 371 -16.75 -12.79 -28.08
C GLY A 371 -15.98 -12.41 -29.33
N LEU A 372 -16.30 -11.28 -29.97
CA LEU A 372 -15.49 -10.73 -31.06
C LEU A 372 -14.00 -10.65 -30.68
N HIS A 373 -13.73 -10.28 -29.43
CA HIS A 373 -12.44 -10.42 -28.78
C HIS A 373 -12.56 -11.40 -27.62
N HIS A 374 -11.82 -12.50 -27.71
CA HIS A 374 -11.81 -13.54 -26.69
C HIS A 374 -11.16 -13.02 -25.41
N GLY A 375 -11.76 -13.36 -24.27
CA GLY A 375 -11.13 -13.15 -22.97
C GLY A 375 -9.87 -14.00 -22.84
N GLY A 376 -8.87 -13.49 -22.11
CA GLY A 376 -7.62 -14.20 -21.88
C GLY A 376 -7.82 -15.52 -21.12
N GLU A 377 -7.00 -16.51 -21.44
CA GLU A 377 -7.03 -17.80 -20.75
C GLU A 377 -6.41 -17.71 -19.36
N GLY A 378 -6.97 -18.46 -18.41
CA GLY A 378 -6.34 -18.69 -17.12
C GLY A 378 -5.15 -19.66 -17.23
N CYS A 379 -4.61 -20.04 -16.08
CA CYS A 379 -3.54 -21.03 -15.96
C CYS A 379 -3.90 -22.10 -14.93
N ILE A 380 -3.26 -23.26 -15.09
CA ILE A 380 -3.29 -24.39 -14.16
C ILE A 380 -1.92 -24.43 -13.48
N ARG A 381 -1.91 -24.49 -12.15
CA ARG A 381 -0.72 -24.77 -11.36
C ARG A 381 -1.00 -25.96 -10.46
N ASP A 382 -0.17 -26.98 -10.58
CA ASP A 382 -0.26 -28.18 -9.77
C ASP A 382 0.99 -28.32 -8.92
N ILE A 383 0.83 -28.19 -7.61
CA ILE A 383 1.95 -28.09 -6.67
C ILE A 383 1.85 -29.26 -5.70
N GLU A 384 2.86 -30.13 -5.71
CA GLU A 384 3.02 -31.24 -4.77
C GLU A 384 3.88 -30.80 -3.57
N PHE A 385 3.43 -31.13 -2.36
CA PHE A 385 4.17 -30.84 -1.13
C PHE A 385 5.13 -31.97 -0.79
N ARG A 386 6.38 -31.65 -0.48
CA ARG A 386 7.43 -32.64 -0.15
C ARG A 386 7.60 -32.86 1.35
N ARG A 387 7.04 -31.97 2.17
CA ARG A 387 6.96 -32.09 3.63
C ARG A 387 5.63 -31.51 4.14
N PRO A 388 5.19 -31.88 5.35
CA PRO A 388 3.97 -31.30 5.92
C PRO A 388 4.06 -29.77 6.05
N MET A 389 3.01 -29.07 5.58
CA MET A 389 2.95 -27.61 5.55
C MET A 389 1.52 -27.10 5.73
N GLN A 390 1.39 -25.94 6.38
CA GLN A 390 0.14 -25.18 6.35
C GLN A 390 0.10 -24.34 5.06
N VAL A 391 -1.04 -24.39 4.38
CA VAL A 391 -1.27 -23.69 3.12
C VAL A 391 -2.54 -22.86 3.25
N SER A 392 -2.44 -21.59 2.88
CA SER A 392 -3.57 -20.66 2.83
C SER A 392 -3.81 -20.23 1.39
N VAL A 393 -5.07 -20.23 0.99
CA VAL A 393 -5.54 -19.76 -0.32
C VAL A 393 -6.42 -18.54 -0.11
N LEU A 394 -6.10 -17.46 -0.81
CA LEU A 394 -6.86 -16.22 -0.86
C LEU A 394 -7.07 -15.87 -2.34
N SER A 395 -8.21 -16.26 -2.89
CA SER A 395 -8.49 -16.14 -4.31
C SER A 395 -9.92 -15.72 -4.58
N GLU A 396 -10.08 -14.80 -5.52
CA GLU A 396 -11.38 -14.28 -5.95
C GLU A 396 -11.88 -14.97 -7.23
N ARG A 397 -13.08 -14.60 -7.68
CA ARG A 397 -13.69 -15.13 -8.92
C ARG A 397 -13.88 -16.66 -8.94
N ARG A 398 -14.13 -17.23 -7.76
CA ARG A 398 -14.51 -18.65 -7.57
C ARG A 398 -16.02 -18.86 -7.51
N VAL A 399 -16.76 -17.81 -7.14
CA VAL A 399 -18.23 -17.80 -7.08
C VAL A 399 -18.84 -16.94 -8.18
N ILE A 400 -18.27 -15.76 -8.45
CA ILE A 400 -18.72 -14.86 -9.51
C ILE A 400 -17.69 -14.88 -10.65
N PRO A 401 -18.08 -15.24 -11.88
CA PRO A 401 -17.15 -15.27 -13.01
C PRO A 401 -16.74 -13.86 -13.43
N PRO A 402 -15.59 -13.69 -14.12
CA PRO A 402 -15.32 -12.48 -14.87
C PRO A 402 -16.36 -12.32 -15.99
N TYR A 403 -17.06 -11.19 -15.99
CA TYR A 403 -18.18 -10.96 -16.90
C TYR A 403 -17.72 -10.61 -18.31
N GLY A 404 -18.47 -11.05 -19.31
CA GLY A 404 -18.30 -10.58 -20.68
C GLY A 404 -19.00 -9.23 -20.90
N MET A 405 -18.61 -8.50 -21.95
CA MET A 405 -19.11 -7.17 -22.25
C MET A 405 -19.60 -7.05 -23.70
N ALA A 406 -20.59 -6.18 -23.93
CA ALA A 406 -21.09 -5.85 -25.26
C ALA A 406 -21.47 -7.07 -26.14
N GLY A 407 -22.08 -8.10 -25.54
CA GLY A 407 -22.44 -9.36 -26.21
C GLY A 407 -21.44 -10.49 -26.05
N GLY A 408 -20.27 -10.23 -25.44
CA GLY A 408 -19.30 -11.26 -25.05
C GLY A 408 -19.77 -12.10 -23.86
N SER A 409 -19.33 -13.35 -23.81
CA SER A 409 -19.65 -14.31 -22.76
C SER A 409 -18.70 -14.24 -21.56
N GLU A 410 -19.15 -14.75 -20.41
CA GLU A 410 -18.36 -14.80 -19.18
C GLU A 410 -17.16 -15.75 -19.32
N GLY A 411 -16.06 -15.41 -18.65
CA GLY A 411 -14.95 -16.34 -18.45
C GLY A 411 -15.28 -17.41 -17.42
N LYS A 412 -14.64 -18.58 -17.52
CA LYS A 412 -14.79 -19.64 -16.52
C LYS A 412 -14.27 -19.17 -15.18
N ARG A 413 -15.02 -19.49 -14.11
CA ARG A 413 -14.57 -19.33 -12.72
C ARG A 413 -13.27 -20.08 -12.49
N GLY A 414 -12.46 -19.54 -11.58
CA GLY A 414 -11.31 -20.27 -11.07
C GLY A 414 -11.78 -21.40 -10.15
N VAL A 415 -10.89 -22.36 -9.88
CA VAL A 415 -11.14 -23.50 -9.02
C VAL A 415 -9.86 -23.83 -8.25
N ASN A 416 -9.98 -24.13 -6.97
CA ASN A 416 -8.85 -24.60 -6.17
C ASN A 416 -9.20 -25.99 -5.64
N LEU A 417 -8.36 -26.97 -5.97
CA LEU A 417 -8.54 -28.36 -5.56
C LEU A 417 -7.37 -28.80 -4.69
N TRP A 418 -7.66 -29.58 -3.67
CA TRP A 418 -6.69 -30.33 -2.89
C TRP A 418 -6.82 -31.79 -3.24
N ILE A 419 -5.76 -32.37 -3.80
CA ILE A 419 -5.63 -33.81 -3.97
C ILE A 419 -4.92 -34.33 -2.73
N ARG A 420 -5.70 -34.84 -1.78
CA ARG A 420 -5.16 -35.43 -0.55
C ARG A 420 -4.84 -36.89 -0.82
N LYS A 421 -3.61 -37.29 -0.49
CA LYS A 421 -3.17 -38.68 -0.54
C LYS A 421 -3.41 -39.32 0.82
N ASP A 422 -4.07 -40.47 0.82
CA ASP A 422 -4.27 -41.25 2.02
C ASP A 422 -2.94 -41.92 2.43
N PRO A 423 -2.51 -41.77 3.70
CA PRO A 423 -1.25 -42.35 4.17
C PRO A 423 -1.27 -43.88 4.29
N GLU A 424 -2.44 -44.53 4.40
CA GLU A 424 -2.53 -45.98 4.63
C GLU A 424 -2.55 -46.79 3.33
N ASP A 425 -3.33 -46.36 2.33
CA ASP A 425 -3.51 -47.09 1.07
C ASP A 425 -3.00 -46.34 -0.17
N GLY A 426 -2.57 -45.08 -0.01
CA GLY A 426 -2.05 -44.25 -1.10
C GLY A 426 -3.12 -43.73 -2.06
N THR A 427 -4.40 -43.93 -1.79
CA THR A 427 -5.50 -43.43 -2.62
C THR A 427 -5.57 -41.91 -2.58
N CYS A 428 -6.05 -41.31 -3.67
CA CYS A 428 -6.18 -39.86 -3.76
C CYS A 428 -7.64 -39.45 -3.70
N ARG A 429 -7.95 -38.47 -2.84
CA ARG A 429 -9.26 -37.82 -2.77
C ARG A 429 -9.17 -36.36 -3.18
N THR A 430 -10.11 -35.91 -3.99
CA THR A 430 -10.19 -34.52 -4.46
C THR A 430 -11.15 -33.73 -3.57
N ILE A 431 -10.65 -32.65 -2.98
CA ILE A 431 -11.41 -31.75 -2.10
C ILE A 431 -11.41 -30.35 -2.71
N SER A 432 -12.57 -29.72 -2.83
CA SER A 432 -12.65 -28.30 -3.22
C SER A 432 -12.28 -27.43 -2.02
N LEU A 433 -11.34 -26.50 -2.21
CA LEU A 433 -10.92 -25.55 -1.16
C LEU A 433 -11.70 -24.23 -1.18
N GLY A 434 -12.59 -24.02 -2.16
CA GLY A 434 -13.27 -22.74 -2.33
C GLY A 434 -12.29 -21.58 -2.62
N GLY A 435 -12.75 -20.33 -2.44
CA GLY A 435 -11.94 -19.13 -2.70
C GLY A 435 -11.01 -18.73 -1.56
N LYS A 436 -11.40 -19.04 -0.32
CA LYS A 436 -10.66 -18.67 0.89
C LYS A 436 -10.64 -19.86 1.84
N ALA A 437 -9.45 -20.42 2.10
CA ALA A 437 -9.29 -21.54 3.03
C ALA A 437 -7.85 -21.61 3.56
N THR A 438 -7.69 -22.16 4.76
CA THR A 438 -6.40 -22.58 5.30
C THR A 438 -6.50 -24.04 5.69
N THR A 439 -5.56 -24.85 5.23
CA THR A 439 -5.51 -26.29 5.51
C THR A 439 -4.08 -26.75 5.73
N PHE A 440 -3.92 -27.86 6.43
CA PHE A 440 -2.64 -28.53 6.60
C PHE A 440 -2.51 -29.63 5.55
N MET A 441 -1.46 -29.57 4.75
CA MET A 441 -1.16 -30.54 3.69
C MET A 441 -0.01 -31.44 4.12
N ASN A 442 -0.13 -32.74 3.87
CA ASN A 442 0.90 -33.72 4.16
C ASN A 442 1.91 -33.81 3.01
N ALA A 443 3.04 -34.48 3.26
CA ALA A 443 3.95 -34.85 2.17
C ALA A 443 3.23 -35.75 1.16
N GLY A 444 3.33 -35.44 -0.13
CA GLY A 444 2.67 -36.11 -1.24
C GLY A 444 1.28 -35.57 -1.58
N ASP A 445 0.70 -34.69 -0.76
CA ASP A 445 -0.52 -33.97 -1.13
C ASP A 445 -0.24 -32.97 -2.26
N ARG A 446 -1.26 -32.66 -3.06
CA ARG A 446 -1.18 -31.63 -4.12
C ARG A 446 -2.24 -30.55 -3.97
N ILE A 447 -1.88 -29.32 -4.31
CA ILE A 447 -2.83 -28.24 -4.54
C ILE A 447 -2.85 -27.88 -6.03
N ILE A 448 -4.04 -27.96 -6.64
CA ILE A 448 -4.27 -27.57 -8.02
C ILE A 448 -5.03 -26.24 -8.02
N VAL A 449 -4.37 -25.19 -8.50
CA VAL A 449 -4.92 -23.86 -8.64
C VAL A 449 -5.21 -23.60 -10.11
N MET A 450 -6.49 -23.55 -10.45
CA MET A 450 -6.98 -23.09 -11.75
C MET A 450 -7.43 -21.64 -11.62
N THR A 451 -6.73 -20.71 -12.27
CA THR A 451 -7.13 -19.30 -12.29
C THR A 451 -8.36 -19.09 -13.20
N PRO A 452 -9.13 -18.01 -13.00
CA PRO A 452 -10.28 -17.73 -13.86
C PRO A 452 -9.78 -17.29 -15.24
N GLY A 453 -10.58 -17.50 -16.28
CA GLY A 453 -10.38 -16.84 -17.57
C GLY A 453 -11.04 -15.46 -17.58
N GLY A 454 -10.58 -14.56 -18.44
CA GLY A 454 -11.19 -13.25 -18.66
C GLY A 454 -12.54 -13.36 -19.38
N GLY A 455 -13.42 -12.38 -19.23
CA GLY A 455 -14.65 -12.29 -20.03
C GLY A 455 -14.36 -11.82 -21.46
N GLY A 456 -15.16 -12.29 -22.42
CA GLY A 456 -15.06 -11.86 -23.82
C GLY A 456 -15.72 -10.50 -24.07
N TYR A 457 -15.37 -9.85 -25.17
CA TYR A 457 -15.96 -8.58 -25.61
C TYR A 457 -16.56 -8.71 -27.01
N GLY A 458 -17.76 -8.16 -27.21
CA GLY A 458 -18.44 -8.14 -28.51
C GLY A 458 -19.15 -9.46 -28.84
N GLU A 459 -20.17 -9.41 -29.69
CA GLU A 459 -20.83 -10.61 -30.20
C GLU A 459 -19.86 -11.45 -31.04
N ASP A 460 -19.77 -12.74 -30.73
CA ASP A 460 -18.94 -13.68 -31.49
C ASP A 460 -19.61 -13.98 -32.84
N PRO A 461 -18.99 -13.61 -33.98
CA PRO A 461 -19.57 -13.84 -35.30
C PRO A 461 -19.64 -15.33 -35.69
N ASN A 462 -18.94 -16.21 -34.95
CA ASN A 462 -18.94 -17.65 -35.15
C ASN A 462 -19.75 -18.40 -34.10
N ALA A 463 -20.38 -17.70 -33.14
CA ALA A 463 -21.24 -18.34 -32.17
C ALA A 463 -22.40 -19.02 -32.88
N THR A 464 -22.46 -20.35 -32.82
CA THR A 464 -23.64 -21.07 -33.29
C THR A 464 -24.82 -20.61 -32.42
N PRO A 465 -25.93 -20.11 -33.00
CA PRO A 465 -27.06 -19.66 -32.20
C PRO A 465 -27.56 -20.84 -31.36
N CYS A 466 -27.40 -20.79 -30.05
CA CYS A 466 -28.11 -21.69 -29.18
C CYS A 466 -29.58 -21.29 -29.27
N ARG A 467 -30.35 -21.96 -30.13
CA ARG A 467 -31.80 -21.87 -30.11
C ARG A 467 -32.26 -22.32 -28.73
N GLN A 468 -32.56 -21.37 -27.85
CA GLN A 468 -33.46 -21.62 -26.75
C GLN A 468 -34.81 -21.98 -27.38
N ILE A 469 -35.12 -23.28 -27.39
CA ILE A 469 -36.45 -23.76 -27.72
C ILE A 469 -37.37 -23.30 -26.60
N VAL A 470 -38.14 -22.27 -26.88
CA VAL A 470 -39.28 -21.86 -26.06
C VAL A 470 -40.39 -22.91 -26.27
N GLY A 471 -40.51 -23.82 -25.30
CA GLY A 471 -41.72 -24.58 -24.98
C GLY A 471 -42.04 -25.85 -25.81
N ALA A 472 -41.77 -27.03 -25.23
CA ALA A 472 -42.77 -28.10 -25.02
C ALA A 472 -42.18 -29.32 -24.27
N SER A 473 -42.80 -29.61 -23.12
CA SER A 473 -42.77 -30.85 -22.32
C SER A 473 -41.50 -31.21 -21.53
N ALA A 474 -41.71 -31.29 -20.22
CA ALA A 474 -40.78 -31.75 -19.19
C ALA A 474 -40.58 -33.28 -19.24
N SER A 475 -39.41 -33.75 -18.81
CA SER A 475 -39.30 -35.08 -18.23
C SER A 475 -38.49 -35.06 -16.92
N ALA A 476 -39.19 -35.46 -15.86
CA ALA A 476 -38.79 -36.00 -14.56
C ALA A 476 -37.91 -35.19 -13.58
N THR A 477 -36.97 -34.34 -13.97
CA THR A 477 -35.98 -33.81 -12.99
C THR A 477 -36.40 -32.49 -12.30
N SER A 478 -37.33 -31.73 -12.89
CA SER A 478 -37.78 -30.43 -12.34
C SER A 478 -38.88 -30.54 -11.28
N LEU A 479 -39.65 -31.64 -11.26
CA LEU A 479 -40.70 -31.88 -10.27
C LEU A 479 -40.14 -32.21 -8.88
N LEU A 480 -38.99 -32.90 -8.80
CA LEU A 480 -38.37 -33.25 -7.53
C LEU A 480 -37.77 -32.03 -6.81
N ALA A 481 -37.14 -31.11 -7.56
CA ALA A 481 -36.57 -29.88 -7.00
C ALA A 481 -37.67 -28.92 -6.50
N TYR A 482 -38.80 -28.82 -7.21
CA TYR A 482 -39.92 -27.96 -6.80
C TYR A 482 -40.71 -28.55 -5.62
N MET A 483 -40.88 -29.89 -5.56
CA MET A 483 -41.49 -30.55 -4.40
C MET A 483 -40.60 -30.47 -3.15
N VAL A 484 -39.29 -30.64 -3.27
CA VAL A 484 -38.37 -30.55 -2.13
C VAL A 484 -38.34 -29.12 -1.57
N GLN A 485 -38.35 -28.10 -2.45
CA GLN A 485 -38.44 -26.70 -2.00
C GLN A 485 -39.81 -26.31 -1.42
N SER A 486 -40.93 -26.85 -1.92
CA SER A 486 -42.25 -26.54 -1.34
C SER A 486 -42.45 -27.23 0.01
N VAL A 487 -42.00 -28.48 0.17
CA VAL A 487 -42.09 -29.25 1.42
C VAL A 487 -41.18 -28.67 2.49
N LEU A 488 -39.95 -28.25 2.16
CA LEU A 488 -39.06 -27.57 3.11
C LEU A 488 -39.61 -26.20 3.52
N ARG A 489 -40.23 -25.46 2.59
CA ARG A 489 -40.82 -24.15 2.90
C ARG A 489 -42.07 -24.26 3.77
N GLU A 490 -42.92 -25.25 3.55
CA GLU A 490 -44.07 -25.54 4.43
C GLU A 490 -43.64 -26.09 5.80
N ALA A 491 -42.59 -26.92 5.87
CA ALA A 491 -42.05 -27.42 7.12
C ALA A 491 -41.48 -26.28 7.99
N LEU A 492 -40.70 -25.38 7.40
CA LEU A 492 -40.16 -24.19 8.07
C LEU A 492 -41.27 -23.22 8.50
N LEU A 493 -42.30 -23.01 7.68
CA LEU A 493 -43.45 -22.17 8.05
C LEU A 493 -44.30 -22.79 9.16
N LYS A 494 -44.47 -24.12 9.17
CA LYS A 494 -45.13 -24.83 10.28
C LYS A 494 -44.31 -24.77 11.56
N GLU A 495 -42.99 -24.95 11.49
CA GLU A 495 -42.10 -24.88 12.65
C GLU A 495 -42.05 -23.47 13.25
N MET A 496 -42.02 -22.42 12.41
CA MET A 496 -42.10 -21.03 12.86
C MET A 496 -43.46 -20.68 13.49
N ARG A 497 -44.57 -21.22 12.95
CA ARG A 497 -45.90 -21.04 13.55
C ARG A 497 -46.05 -21.81 14.86
N LEU A 498 -45.47 -23.02 14.95
CA LEU A 498 -45.48 -23.84 16.16
C LEU A 498 -44.67 -23.18 17.28
N ARG A 499 -43.48 -22.63 16.96
CA ARG A 499 -42.67 -21.85 17.90
C ARG A 499 -43.38 -20.59 18.37
N ARG A 500 -44.00 -19.83 17.47
CA ARG A 500 -44.82 -18.67 17.87
C ARG A 500 -46.03 -19.04 18.73
N ALA A 501 -46.64 -20.21 18.53
CA ALA A 501 -47.75 -20.68 19.35
C ALA A 501 -47.29 -21.18 20.74
N ILE A 502 -46.10 -21.78 20.83
CA ILE A 502 -45.45 -22.15 22.10
C ILE A 502 -45.03 -20.89 22.88
N ASP A 503 -44.38 -19.94 22.21
CA ASP A 503 -43.94 -18.67 22.81
C ASP A 503 -45.12 -17.78 23.26
N ALA A 504 -46.28 -17.91 22.59
CA ALA A 504 -47.53 -17.25 22.97
C ALA A 504 -48.36 -18.03 24.03
N GLY A 505 -47.86 -19.14 24.55
CA GLY A 505 -48.53 -19.94 25.58
C GLY A 505 -49.80 -20.66 25.13
N MET A 506 -49.99 -20.84 23.82
CA MET A 506 -51.20 -21.46 23.24
C MET A 506 -51.10 -22.99 23.11
N LEU A 507 -49.94 -23.59 23.41
CA LEU A 507 -49.70 -25.04 23.38
C LEU A 507 -48.89 -25.47 24.62
N ASP A 508 -49.40 -26.46 25.37
CA ASP A 508 -48.71 -27.06 26.52
C ASP A 508 -47.70 -28.13 26.03
N THR A 509 -46.44 -27.98 26.44
CA THR A 509 -45.31 -28.82 26.00
C THR A 509 -44.97 -29.95 26.98
N SER A 510 -45.78 -30.14 28.02
CA SER A 510 -45.56 -31.14 29.08
C SER A 510 -45.56 -32.62 28.62
N SER A 511 -45.89 -32.93 27.35
CA SER A 511 -45.99 -34.31 26.83
C SER A 511 -45.04 -34.68 25.67
N LEU A 512 -44.04 -33.88 25.32
CA LEU A 512 -43.10 -34.17 24.23
C LEU A 512 -41.70 -34.56 24.74
N SER A 513 -41.56 -35.80 25.20
CA SER A 513 -40.26 -36.46 25.38
C SER A 513 -40.23 -37.78 24.61
N ARG A 514 -39.60 -37.82 23.43
CA ARG A 514 -39.17 -39.08 22.80
C ARG A 514 -37.85 -38.91 22.06
N THR A 515 -36.83 -39.56 22.62
CA THR A 515 -35.51 -39.83 22.06
C THR A 515 -35.62 -40.81 20.89
N ILE A 516 -34.94 -40.54 19.77
CA ILE A 516 -34.76 -41.49 18.66
C ILE A 516 -33.54 -42.35 19.02
N ALA A 517 -33.72 -43.67 19.12
CA ALA A 517 -32.65 -44.64 19.31
C ALA A 517 -32.35 -45.37 17.99
N TYR A 518 -31.06 -45.59 17.70
CA TYR A 518 -30.54 -46.39 16.58
C TYR A 518 -29.99 -47.72 17.12
N ASP A 519 -30.02 -48.79 16.33
CA ASP A 519 -29.30 -50.04 16.66
C ASP A 519 -27.83 -49.98 16.20
N GLU A 520 -27.01 -50.93 16.68
CA GLU A 520 -25.53 -50.94 16.52
C GLU A 520 -25.04 -51.07 15.07
N ASP A 521 -25.93 -51.33 14.10
CA ASP A 521 -25.61 -51.38 12.67
C ASP A 521 -26.25 -50.23 11.86
N GLY A 522 -26.85 -49.25 12.54
CA GLY A 522 -27.24 -47.96 11.95
C GLY A 522 -28.38 -48.01 10.93
N ARG A 523 -29.28 -49.00 11.00
CA ARG A 523 -30.43 -49.07 10.07
C ARG A 523 -31.74 -48.66 10.73
N HIS A 524 -32.49 -47.81 10.02
CA HIS A 524 -33.78 -47.29 10.46
C HIS A 524 -34.87 -48.38 10.38
N GLN A 525 -35.51 -48.74 11.50
CA GLN A 525 -36.73 -49.57 11.45
C GLN A 525 -37.91 -48.75 10.91
N SER A 526 -38.64 -49.30 9.96
CA SER A 526 -39.87 -48.73 9.39
C SER A 526 -41.10 -49.28 10.11
N THR A 527 -42.08 -48.41 10.39
CA THR A 527 -43.42 -48.79 10.85
C THR A 527 -44.51 -48.21 9.94
N PRO A 528 -45.71 -48.83 9.87
CA PRO A 528 -46.50 -48.94 8.65
C PRO A 528 -47.50 -47.79 8.41
N SER A 529 -47.96 -47.76 7.15
CA SER A 529 -48.92 -46.84 6.55
C SER A 529 -50.24 -46.65 7.31
N VAL A 530 -50.70 -45.41 7.41
CA VAL A 530 -52.10 -45.07 7.73
C VAL A 530 -52.68 -44.22 6.60
N SER A 531 -53.73 -44.75 6.00
CA SER A 531 -54.59 -44.17 4.98
C SER A 531 -55.71 -43.33 5.60
N ASN A 532 -56.20 -42.37 4.80
CA ASN A 532 -57.51 -41.69 4.87
C ASN A 532 -57.79 -40.68 6.00
N LEU A 533 -57.95 -39.39 5.64
CA LEU A 533 -59.19 -38.55 5.74
C LEU A 533 -58.87 -37.03 5.61
N PRO A 534 -59.85 -36.16 5.27
CA PRO A 534 -59.81 -35.34 4.06
C PRO A 534 -59.53 -33.84 4.28
N LEU A 535 -59.29 -33.18 3.15
CA LEU A 535 -59.16 -31.73 2.95
C LEU A 535 -60.34 -30.93 3.50
N HIS A 536 -60.01 -29.84 4.22
CA HIS A 536 -60.72 -28.56 4.19
C HIS A 536 -59.71 -27.41 4.17
#